data_AF-A0A1Q3FLJ1-F1
#
_entry.id   AF-A0A1Q3FLJ1-F1
#
_cell.length_a   1.000
_cell.length_b   1.000
_cell.length_c   1.000
_cell.angle_alpha   90.00
_cell.angle_beta   90.00
_cell.angle_gamma   90.00
#
_symmetry.space_group_name_H-M   'P 1'
#
loop_
_entity.id
_entity.type
_entity.pdbx_description
1 polymer ?
#
loop_
_entity_poly.entity_id
_entity_poly.type
_entity_poly.pdbx_seq_one_letter_code
_entity_poly.pdbx_strand_id
1 'polypeptide(L)'
;MEPIQLTQVEKAAKILFTKLITEGNRIPCDSGSGADIELALPQWYDEEKFKRGQKYFFDNRFGMMQSNFVGLITLLAEPKGLTILHNTGRSSTPETARKRYISTTLHMLSWYEIDLSPGSKSWASLNRVRKMHKNASNRSEKSKTGIISQTEIALTTFGFMGYALVRPHLLGIKYDNEEDREGLVHFWAVIGSLLGVKDEFNICLPKLAVVEMICQMCIRYLFIPLLQFESPLFKQMATAVVEGLGEFTPFNSYDSLMFFVRRVAGIPGYQFNVDMEKETLCRRIYTLEELNDFKKQFGDVDGYEYIENAIFDEKVMLYNVEQISDIKVNETTVANGTVTGVYNELNEDGNRKKKALEDLLQLKHNEQLVITTIEDESEWKSYLNDSKLKQLSSKDQRYFKFKCRLSESCYSKIGNFINETVLSLMLYRMRKAHV
;
A
#
# COMPACT_ATOMS: atom_id res chain seq x y z
N MET A 1 18.00 -3.82 -28.11
CA MET A 1 16.70 -3.25 -27.70
C MET A 1 16.73 -1.76 -28.00
N GLU A 2 15.70 -1.21 -28.63
CA GLU A 2 15.59 0.24 -28.82
C GLU A 2 15.54 0.95 -27.45
N PRO A 3 16.17 2.13 -27.33
CA PRO A 3 16.18 2.88 -26.07
C PRO A 3 14.75 3.31 -25.70
N ILE A 4 14.38 3.10 -24.43
CA ILE A 4 13.07 3.51 -23.92
C ILE A 4 12.98 5.04 -23.98
N GLN A 5 12.16 5.57 -24.88
CA GLN A 5 11.90 7.00 -24.94
C GLN A 5 10.99 7.40 -23.79
N LEU A 6 11.43 8.39 -23.01
CA LEU A 6 10.71 8.91 -21.85
C LEU A 6 10.32 10.37 -22.08
N THR A 7 9.09 10.72 -21.71
CA THR A 7 8.63 12.11 -21.56
C THR A 7 9.39 12.81 -20.44
N GLN A 8 9.27 14.14 -20.34
CA GLN A 8 9.92 14.89 -19.26
C GLN A 8 9.37 14.52 -17.87
N VAL A 9 8.07 14.26 -17.78
CA VAL A 9 7.41 13.80 -16.54
C VAL A 9 7.96 12.45 -16.11
N GLU A 10 8.05 11.50 -17.04
CA GLU A 10 8.60 10.17 -16.76
C GLU A 10 10.08 10.20 -16.40
N LYS A 11 10.89 11.06 -17.04
CA LYS A 11 12.30 11.24 -16.67
C LYS A 11 12.44 11.76 -15.23
N ALA A 12 11.67 12.78 -14.86
CA ALA A 12 11.69 13.33 -13.52
C ALA A 12 11.23 12.31 -12.46
N ALA A 13 10.13 11.60 -12.73
CA ALA A 13 9.60 10.55 -11.87
C ALA A 13 10.60 9.39 -11.72
N LYS A 14 11.20 8.94 -12.83
CA LYS A 14 12.23 7.89 -12.86
C LYS A 14 13.44 8.26 -12.02
N ILE A 15 13.96 9.49 -12.14
CA ILE A 15 15.11 9.95 -11.34
C ILE A 15 14.80 9.89 -9.85
N LEU A 16 13.68 10.49 -9.42
CA LEU A 16 13.32 10.54 -8.00
C LEU A 16 13.00 9.16 -7.43
N PHE A 17 12.24 8.33 -8.15
CA PHE A 17 11.92 6.98 -7.71
C PHE A 17 13.16 6.08 -7.64
N THR A 18 14.05 6.15 -8.62
CA THR A 18 15.33 5.43 -8.57
C THR A 18 16.11 5.81 -7.32
N LYS A 19 16.32 7.11 -7.10
CA LYS A 19 17.04 7.61 -5.92
C LYS A 19 16.39 7.17 -4.61
N LEU A 20 15.06 7.21 -4.55
CA LEU A 20 14.31 6.73 -3.38
C LEU A 20 14.60 5.25 -3.11
N ILE A 21 14.47 4.39 -4.12
CA ILE A 21 14.66 2.94 -3.95
C ILE A 21 16.12 2.58 -3.65
N THR A 22 17.09 3.19 -4.33
CA THR A 22 18.50 2.79 -4.24
C THR A 22 19.26 3.45 -3.10
N GLU A 23 18.98 4.72 -2.79
CA GLU A 23 19.67 5.47 -1.75
C GLU A 23 18.79 5.64 -0.50
N GLY A 24 17.53 6.04 -0.70
CA GLY A 24 16.59 6.37 0.38
C GLY A 24 16.37 5.22 1.37
N ASN A 25 16.39 3.98 0.89
CA ASN A 25 16.12 2.77 1.69
C ASN A 25 17.16 2.54 2.80
N ARG A 26 18.37 3.09 2.62
CA ARG A 26 19.53 2.94 3.52
C ARG A 26 19.73 4.12 4.45
N ILE A 27 19.07 5.23 4.18
CA ILE A 27 19.24 6.47 4.93
C ILE A 27 18.14 6.54 5.99
N PRO A 28 18.48 6.57 7.29
CA PRO A 28 17.48 6.78 8.34
C PRO A 28 16.70 8.08 8.11
N CYS A 29 15.41 8.06 8.41
CA CYS A 29 14.59 9.27 8.32
C CYS A 29 15.07 10.35 9.31
N ASP A 30 15.43 9.94 10.52
CA ASP A 30 15.92 10.81 11.60
C ASP A 30 17.15 10.19 12.28
N SER A 31 18.09 11.05 12.69
CA SER A 31 19.28 10.70 13.49
C SER A 31 19.07 11.00 14.98
N GLY A 32 19.97 10.53 15.85
CA GLY A 32 19.97 10.88 17.28
C GLY A 32 18.80 10.28 18.09
N SER A 33 18.30 11.04 19.06
CA SER A 33 17.16 10.67 19.90
C SER A 33 15.91 11.46 19.53
N GLY A 34 14.73 10.99 19.97
CA GLY A 34 13.50 11.77 19.80
C GLY A 34 13.49 13.11 20.57
N ALA A 35 14.39 13.31 21.53
CA ALA A 35 14.50 14.58 22.24
C ALA A 35 15.12 15.68 21.36
N ASP A 36 15.95 15.30 20.38
CA ASP A 36 16.70 16.20 19.51
C ASP A 36 15.88 16.69 18.31
N ILE A 37 14.65 16.19 18.16
CA ILE A 37 13.76 16.55 17.05
C ILE A 37 13.14 17.92 17.30
N GLU A 38 13.50 18.86 16.44
CA GLU A 38 12.85 20.15 16.27
C GLU A 38 12.14 20.20 14.91
N LEU A 39 10.91 20.69 14.91
CA LEU A 39 10.16 20.92 13.68
C LEU A 39 10.47 22.31 13.14
N ALA A 40 10.63 22.40 11.82
CA ALA A 40 10.73 23.64 11.10
C ALA A 40 9.91 23.53 9.81
N LEU A 41 9.16 24.59 9.49
CA LEU A 41 8.51 24.66 8.18
C LEU A 41 9.59 24.77 7.09
N PRO A 42 9.43 24.05 5.97
CA PRO A 42 10.37 24.16 4.87
C PRO A 42 10.30 25.55 4.23
N GLN A 43 11.40 25.99 3.61
CA GLN A 43 11.46 27.32 2.96
C GLN A 43 10.45 27.46 1.81
N TRP A 44 10.07 26.36 1.18
CA TRP A 44 9.07 26.29 0.11
C TRP A 44 7.64 26.11 0.64
N TYR A 45 7.39 26.25 1.95
CA TYR A 45 6.04 26.20 2.51
C TYR A 45 5.17 27.34 1.95
N ASP A 46 4.13 26.94 1.23
CA ASP A 46 3.05 27.79 0.73
C ASP A 46 1.77 27.50 1.54
N GLU A 47 1.33 28.48 2.34
CA GLU A 47 0.18 28.33 3.22
C GLU A 47 -1.13 28.20 2.43
N GLU A 48 -1.30 28.94 1.33
CA GLU A 48 -2.52 28.91 0.53
C GLU A 48 -2.72 27.53 -0.10
N LYS A 49 -1.65 26.95 -0.67
CA LYS A 49 -1.68 25.58 -1.18
C LYS A 49 -1.93 24.55 -0.08
N PHE A 50 -1.34 24.75 1.09
CA PHE A 50 -1.56 23.85 2.24
C PHE A 50 -3.03 23.86 2.68
N LYS A 51 -3.64 25.05 2.80
CA LYS A 51 -5.07 25.23 3.08
C LYS A 51 -5.95 24.62 2.00
N ARG A 52 -5.53 24.72 0.75
CA ARG A 52 -6.23 24.10 -0.36
C ARG A 52 -6.22 22.58 -0.28
N GLY A 53 -5.12 21.97 0.14
CA GLY A 53 -5.06 20.54 0.44
C GLY A 53 -5.97 20.13 1.60
N GLN A 54 -6.05 20.94 2.66
CA GLN A 54 -7.01 20.74 3.75
C GLN A 54 -8.46 20.78 3.22
N LYS A 55 -8.80 21.78 2.41
CA LYS A 55 -10.11 21.90 1.77
C LYS A 55 -10.43 20.68 0.89
N TYR A 56 -9.50 20.24 0.03
CA TYR A 56 -9.69 19.07 -0.82
C TYR A 56 -10.01 17.82 -0.03
N PHE A 57 -9.36 17.64 1.14
CA PHE A 57 -9.69 16.55 2.05
C PHE A 57 -11.12 16.66 2.56
N PHE A 58 -11.57 17.82 3.03
CA PHE A 58 -12.96 17.98 3.54
C PHE A 58 -14.03 17.82 2.47
N ASP A 59 -13.76 18.30 1.25
CA ASP A 59 -14.69 18.17 0.12
C ASP A 59 -14.87 16.71 -0.33
N ASN A 60 -13.91 15.83 0.03
CA ASN A 60 -13.85 14.42 -0.35
C ASN A 60 -13.64 13.48 0.85
N ARG A 61 -14.03 13.89 2.06
CA ARG A 61 -13.55 13.28 3.30
C ARG A 61 -13.82 11.79 3.38
N PHE A 62 -15.03 11.34 3.02
CA PHE A 62 -15.35 9.92 2.92
C PHE A 62 -14.42 9.16 1.99
N GLY A 63 -14.25 9.64 0.75
CA GLY A 63 -13.38 8.98 -0.23
C GLY A 63 -11.91 8.98 0.18
N MET A 64 -11.43 10.06 0.79
CA MET A 64 -10.08 10.16 1.33
C MET A 64 -9.83 9.16 2.46
N MET A 65 -10.76 9.03 3.40
CA MET A 65 -10.68 8.02 4.47
C MET A 65 -10.65 6.59 3.92
N GLN A 66 -11.43 6.31 2.87
CA GLN A 66 -11.40 5.02 2.18
C GLN A 66 -10.05 4.79 1.48
N SER A 67 -9.50 5.82 0.83
CA SER A 67 -8.16 5.78 0.24
C SER A 67 -7.09 5.47 1.29
N ASN A 68 -7.16 6.12 2.47
CA ASN A 68 -6.23 5.87 3.55
C ASN A 68 -6.34 4.44 4.09
N PHE A 69 -7.55 3.89 4.15
CA PHE A 69 -7.72 2.50 4.60
C PHE A 69 -7.14 1.51 3.58
N VAL A 70 -7.37 1.72 2.29
CA VAL A 70 -6.77 0.91 1.21
C VAL A 70 -5.25 1.04 1.20
N GLY A 71 -4.74 2.26 1.36
CA GLY A 71 -3.31 2.54 1.43
C GLY A 71 -2.65 1.90 2.65
N LEU A 72 -3.30 1.89 3.81
CA LEU A 72 -2.82 1.17 4.99
C LEU A 72 -2.60 -0.32 4.71
N ILE A 73 -3.59 -1.00 4.13
CA ILE A 73 -3.46 -2.42 3.79
C ILE A 73 -2.36 -2.63 2.73
N THR A 74 -2.26 -1.72 1.76
CA THR A 74 -1.21 -1.75 0.75
C THR A 74 0.19 -1.62 1.36
N LEU A 75 0.37 -0.76 2.37
CA LEU A 75 1.65 -0.62 3.07
C LEU A 75 1.99 -1.81 3.95
N LEU A 76 0.99 -2.48 4.53
CA LEU A 76 1.22 -3.73 5.25
C LEU A 76 1.74 -4.84 4.33
N ALA A 77 1.45 -4.74 3.02
CA ALA A 77 2.00 -5.67 2.05
C ALA A 77 3.49 -5.41 1.77
N GLU A 78 4.14 -4.37 2.32
CA GLU A 78 5.60 -4.18 2.22
C GLU A 78 6.31 -4.77 3.47
N PRO A 79 7.11 -5.83 3.32
CA PRO A 79 7.68 -6.59 4.44
C PRO A 79 8.58 -5.87 5.43
N LYS A 80 9.39 -4.86 5.06
CA LYS A 80 10.15 -4.10 6.07
C LYS A 80 9.23 -3.24 6.92
N GLY A 81 8.31 -2.52 6.30
CA GLY A 81 7.27 -1.76 6.97
C GLY A 81 6.42 -2.65 7.87
N LEU A 82 5.99 -3.80 7.36
CA LEU A 82 5.25 -4.83 8.10
C LEU A 82 6.04 -5.33 9.32
N THR A 83 7.31 -5.69 9.14
CA THR A 83 8.17 -6.23 10.20
C THR A 83 8.46 -5.17 11.27
N ILE A 84 8.76 -3.93 10.87
CA ILE A 84 8.93 -2.80 11.79
C ILE A 84 7.65 -2.57 12.59
N LEU A 85 6.48 -2.57 11.93
CA LEU A 85 5.19 -2.41 12.60
C LEU A 85 4.91 -3.56 13.56
N HIS A 86 5.21 -4.79 13.18
CA HIS A 86 5.06 -5.97 14.03
C HIS A 86 5.93 -5.86 15.28
N ASN A 87 7.22 -5.51 15.12
CA ASN A 87 8.20 -5.35 16.18
C ASN A 87 7.83 -4.27 17.22
N THR A 88 6.94 -3.34 16.87
CA THR A 88 6.41 -2.40 17.87
C THR A 88 5.57 -3.07 18.96
N GLY A 89 5.00 -4.25 18.69
CA GLY A 89 4.06 -4.95 19.58
C GLY A 89 2.69 -4.24 19.71
N ARG A 90 2.33 -3.39 18.73
CA ARG A 90 1.14 -2.52 18.81
C ARG A 90 0.16 -2.72 17.64
N SER A 91 0.27 -3.79 16.87
CA SER A 91 -0.48 -3.94 15.61
C SER A 91 -0.93 -5.37 15.29
N SER A 92 -0.49 -6.39 16.02
CA SER A 92 -0.64 -7.79 15.64
C SER A 92 -1.88 -8.48 16.22
N THR A 93 -2.65 -7.78 17.06
CA THR A 93 -3.92 -8.29 17.63
C THR A 93 -5.04 -7.27 17.38
N PRO A 94 -6.32 -7.70 17.32
CA PRO A 94 -7.44 -6.78 17.10
C PRO A 94 -7.46 -5.60 18.08
N GLU A 95 -7.21 -5.84 19.36
CA GLU A 95 -7.21 -4.79 20.38
C GLU A 95 -6.07 -3.77 20.19
N THR A 96 -4.85 -4.26 19.92
CA THR A 96 -3.68 -3.38 19.74
C THR A 96 -3.78 -2.61 18.42
N ALA A 97 -4.20 -3.27 17.34
CA ALA A 97 -4.50 -2.65 16.06
C ALA A 97 -5.58 -1.57 16.20
N ARG A 98 -6.69 -1.85 16.90
CA ARG A 98 -7.74 -0.85 17.18
C ARG A 98 -7.17 0.42 17.80
N LYS A 99 -6.43 0.29 18.90
CA LYS A 99 -5.81 1.43 19.60
C LYS A 99 -4.87 2.22 18.68
N ARG A 100 -4.02 1.53 17.94
CA ARG A 100 -3.07 2.15 17.00
C ARG A 100 -3.80 2.90 15.88
N TYR A 101 -4.69 2.26 15.15
CA TYR A 101 -5.26 2.84 13.94
C TYR A 101 -6.32 3.91 14.23
N ILE A 102 -6.97 3.87 15.40
CA ILE A 102 -7.71 5.03 15.92
C ILE A 102 -6.75 6.20 16.17
N SER A 103 -5.64 5.97 16.89
CA SER A 103 -4.64 7.01 17.16
C SER A 103 -4.09 7.62 15.86
N THR A 104 -3.69 6.78 14.88
CA THR A 104 -3.23 7.23 13.56
C THR A 104 -4.29 8.07 12.85
N THR A 105 -5.55 7.64 12.86
CA THR A 105 -6.66 8.39 12.27
C THR A 105 -6.81 9.77 12.90
N LEU A 106 -6.76 9.85 14.24
CA LEU A 106 -6.91 11.12 14.95
C LEU A 106 -5.70 12.06 14.76
N HIS A 107 -4.49 11.51 14.67
CA HIS A 107 -3.30 12.28 14.30
C HIS A 107 -3.44 12.87 12.89
N MET A 108 -3.79 12.04 11.90
CA MET A 108 -4.00 12.50 10.53
C MET A 108 -5.12 13.54 10.42
N LEU A 109 -6.27 13.31 11.07
CA LEU A 109 -7.36 14.29 11.09
C LEU A 109 -6.92 15.60 11.73
N SER A 110 -6.09 15.58 12.77
CA SER A 110 -5.59 16.81 13.37
C SER A 110 -4.74 17.65 12.40
N TRP A 111 -4.09 17.03 11.42
CA TRP A 111 -3.30 17.73 10.40
C TRP A 111 -4.18 18.38 9.34
N TYR A 112 -5.32 17.78 9.02
CA TYR A 112 -6.31 18.36 8.12
C TYR A 112 -7.23 19.40 8.79
N GLU A 113 -7.65 19.16 10.04
CA GLU A 113 -8.66 19.95 10.76
C GLU A 113 -8.12 21.19 11.46
N ILE A 114 -6.81 21.25 11.72
CA ILE A 114 -6.22 22.29 12.56
C ILE A 114 -5.10 22.99 11.79
N ASP A 115 -5.07 24.32 11.92
CA ASP A 115 -4.03 25.15 11.33
C ASP A 115 -2.63 24.67 11.76
N LEU A 116 -1.73 24.60 10.78
CA LEU A 116 -0.36 24.18 10.99
C LEU A 116 0.50 25.41 11.36
N SER A 117 0.61 25.68 12.65
CA SER A 117 1.47 26.73 13.18
C SER A 117 2.21 26.27 14.44
N PRO A 118 3.42 26.80 14.74
CA PRO A 118 4.11 26.52 15.99
C PRO A 118 3.20 26.69 17.20
N GLY A 119 3.12 25.65 18.05
CA GLY A 119 2.26 25.64 19.24
C GLY A 119 0.83 25.15 19.01
N SER A 120 0.39 24.98 17.75
CA SER A 120 -0.92 24.37 17.44
C SER A 120 -0.97 22.88 17.83
N LYS A 121 -2.19 22.33 17.92
CA LYS A 121 -2.38 20.89 18.12
C LYS A 121 -1.87 20.06 16.93
N SER A 122 -1.98 20.57 15.70
CA SER A 122 -1.42 19.93 14.51
C SER A 122 0.11 19.82 14.62
N TRP A 123 0.78 20.90 15.04
CA TRP A 123 2.22 20.92 15.27
C TRP A 123 2.66 19.96 16.36
N ALA A 124 1.98 19.97 17.51
CA ALA A 124 2.25 19.04 18.61
C ALA A 124 2.04 17.58 18.20
N SER A 125 1.01 17.32 17.37
CA SER A 125 0.69 16.02 16.80
C SER A 125 1.81 15.53 15.87
N LEU A 126 2.26 16.35 14.90
CA LEU A 126 3.37 16.01 14.01
C LEU A 126 4.66 15.73 14.78
N ASN A 127 4.98 16.58 15.76
CA ASN A 127 6.19 16.41 16.57
C ASN A 127 6.14 15.09 17.36
N ARG A 128 4.97 14.77 17.92
CA ARG A 128 4.76 13.49 18.62
C ARG A 128 4.93 12.30 17.68
N VAL A 129 4.32 12.33 16.50
CA VAL A 129 4.40 11.23 15.52
C VAL A 129 5.83 11.03 15.03
N ARG A 130 6.56 12.10 14.69
CA ARG A 130 7.98 11.99 14.29
C ARG A 130 8.84 11.37 15.39
N LYS A 131 8.64 11.79 16.65
CA LYS A 131 9.30 11.15 17.81
C LYS A 131 8.92 9.68 17.98
N MET A 132 7.66 9.32 17.76
CA MET A 132 7.21 7.92 17.79
C MET A 132 7.88 7.09 16.69
N HIS A 133 7.98 7.61 15.46
CA HIS A 133 8.69 6.95 14.37
C HIS A 133 10.18 6.78 14.71
N LYS A 134 10.85 7.82 15.22
CA LYS A 134 12.25 7.70 15.64
C LYS A 134 12.45 6.64 16.73
N ASN A 135 11.59 6.62 17.74
CA ASN A 135 11.65 5.60 18.79
C ASN A 135 11.40 4.18 18.26
N ALA A 136 10.46 4.02 17.32
CA ALA A 136 10.21 2.74 16.66
C ALA A 136 11.42 2.31 15.82
N SER A 137 12.03 3.23 15.06
CA SER A 137 13.24 2.97 14.28
C SER A 137 14.39 2.52 15.18
N ASN A 138 14.65 3.23 16.28
CA ASN A 138 15.72 2.88 17.22
C ASN A 138 15.48 1.50 17.86
N ARG A 139 14.22 1.12 18.09
CA ARG A 139 13.87 -0.23 18.59
C ARG A 139 14.13 -1.29 17.53
N SER A 140 13.67 -1.05 16.31
CA SER A 140 13.83 -1.98 15.19
C SER A 140 15.29 -2.19 14.80
N GLU A 141 16.11 -1.15 14.89
CA GLU A 141 17.56 -1.22 14.67
C GLU A 141 18.21 -2.10 15.74
N LYS A 142 17.89 -1.89 17.01
CA LYS A 142 18.39 -2.71 18.14
C LYS A 142 18.00 -4.18 18.02
N SER A 143 16.79 -4.47 17.52
CA SER A 143 16.33 -5.84 17.28
C SER A 143 16.74 -6.40 15.92
N LYS A 144 17.55 -5.68 15.13
CA LYS A 144 18.00 -6.08 13.78
C LYS A 144 16.85 -6.39 12.81
N THR A 145 15.72 -5.71 12.97
CA THR A 145 14.51 -5.86 12.15
C THR A 145 14.35 -4.74 11.09
N GLY A 146 15.36 -3.88 10.97
CA GLY A 146 15.38 -2.75 10.03
C GLY A 146 15.31 -1.38 10.70
N ILE A 147 15.32 -0.34 9.86
CA ILE A 147 15.22 1.07 10.25
C ILE A 147 14.00 1.69 9.57
N ILE A 148 13.45 2.77 10.11
CA ILE A 148 12.51 3.61 9.35
C ILE A 148 13.35 4.56 8.50
N SER A 149 13.51 4.22 7.23
CA SER A 149 14.30 4.97 6.26
C SER A 149 13.51 6.12 5.61
N GLN A 150 14.19 6.91 4.77
CA GLN A 150 13.55 7.91 3.91
C GLN A 150 12.48 7.26 3.01
N THR A 151 12.75 6.06 2.50
CA THR A 151 11.81 5.29 1.65
C THR A 151 10.56 4.88 2.41
N GLU A 152 10.66 4.50 3.67
CA GLU A 152 9.49 4.04 4.43
C GLU A 152 8.52 5.17 4.70
N ILE A 153 9.00 6.38 5.01
CA ILE A 153 8.12 7.53 5.19
C ILE A 153 7.58 8.04 3.85
N ALA A 154 8.36 7.97 2.77
CA ALA A 154 7.88 8.30 1.42
C ALA A 154 6.79 7.33 0.94
N LEU A 155 6.97 6.01 1.12
CA LEU A 155 5.95 5.00 0.85
C LEU A 155 4.74 5.19 1.76
N THR A 156 4.96 5.50 3.04
CA THR A 156 3.86 5.84 3.96
C THR A 156 3.04 7.01 3.41
N THR A 157 3.70 8.03 2.87
CA THR A 157 3.05 9.17 2.20
C THR A 157 2.22 8.71 0.99
N PHE A 158 2.74 7.81 0.15
CA PHE A 158 1.95 7.16 -0.90
C PHE A 158 0.70 6.48 -0.33
N GLY A 159 0.78 5.75 0.79
CA GLY A 159 -0.40 5.12 1.39
C GLY A 159 -1.47 6.12 1.86
N PHE A 160 -1.09 7.37 2.15
CA PHE A 160 -2.06 8.39 2.53
C PHE A 160 -2.70 9.15 1.36
N MET A 161 -2.05 9.23 0.19
CA MET A 161 -2.59 10.06 -0.91
C MET A 161 -2.48 9.45 -2.31
N GLY A 162 -1.65 8.43 -2.52
CA GLY A 162 -1.31 7.92 -3.85
C GLY A 162 -2.53 7.40 -4.60
N TYR A 163 -3.33 6.53 -3.96
CA TYR A 163 -4.58 6.05 -4.56
C TYR A 163 -5.64 7.15 -4.71
N ALA A 164 -5.68 8.14 -3.81
CA ALA A 164 -6.58 9.28 -3.94
C ALA A 164 -6.23 10.13 -5.18
N LEU A 165 -4.96 10.22 -5.56
CA LEU A 165 -4.53 10.93 -6.76
C LEU A 165 -4.80 10.13 -8.03
N VAL A 166 -4.44 8.85 -8.06
CA VAL A 166 -4.38 8.06 -9.31
C VAL A 166 -5.55 7.11 -9.53
N ARG A 167 -6.34 6.81 -8.49
CA ARG A 167 -7.55 5.98 -8.55
C ARG A 167 -8.77 6.66 -7.89
N PRO A 168 -8.98 8.00 -7.98
CA PRO A 168 -10.05 8.70 -7.27
C PRO A 168 -11.44 8.21 -7.68
N HIS A 169 -11.61 7.82 -8.95
CA HIS A 169 -12.87 7.37 -9.52
C HIS A 169 -13.44 6.13 -8.80
N LEU A 170 -12.59 5.25 -8.27
CA LEU A 170 -13.00 4.06 -7.51
C LEU A 170 -13.32 4.34 -6.04
N LEU A 171 -12.95 5.52 -5.53
CA LEU A 171 -12.97 5.86 -4.11
C LEU A 171 -14.08 6.85 -3.77
N GLY A 172 -14.76 7.43 -4.76
CA GLY A 172 -15.78 8.45 -4.54
C GLY A 172 -15.16 9.84 -4.28
N ILE A 173 -13.99 10.09 -4.85
CA ILE A 173 -13.25 11.36 -4.72
C ILE A 173 -13.47 12.15 -6.00
N LYS A 174 -13.77 13.44 -5.90
CA LYS A 174 -13.82 14.38 -7.02
C LYS A 174 -12.40 14.81 -7.39
N TYR A 175 -12.09 14.84 -8.68
CA TYR A 175 -10.74 15.01 -9.21
C TYR A 175 -10.68 15.94 -10.43
N ASP A 176 -11.71 16.76 -10.62
CA ASP A 176 -11.86 17.70 -11.72
C ASP A 176 -11.06 19.01 -11.52
N ASN A 177 -10.78 19.40 -10.27
CA ASN A 177 -10.02 20.61 -9.96
C ASN A 177 -8.52 20.28 -9.78
N GLU A 178 -7.71 20.61 -10.78
CA GLU A 178 -6.26 20.35 -10.77
C GLU A 178 -5.54 21.06 -9.62
N GLU A 179 -5.86 22.34 -9.38
CA GLU A 179 -5.22 23.13 -8.33
C GLU A 179 -5.55 22.61 -6.91
N ASP A 180 -6.76 22.04 -6.69
CA ASP A 180 -7.09 21.37 -5.42
C ASP A 180 -6.25 20.10 -5.21
N ARG A 181 -5.98 19.35 -6.29
CA ARG A 181 -5.12 18.16 -6.28
C ARG A 181 -3.65 18.56 -6.04
N GLU A 182 -3.19 19.65 -6.63
CA GLU A 182 -1.89 20.25 -6.30
C GLU A 182 -1.81 20.67 -4.83
N GLY A 183 -2.90 21.23 -4.29
CA GLY A 183 -3.01 21.52 -2.85
C GLY A 183 -2.83 20.29 -1.98
N LEU A 184 -3.45 19.16 -2.33
CA LEU A 184 -3.26 17.88 -1.62
C LEU A 184 -1.81 17.40 -1.70
N VAL A 185 -1.18 17.49 -2.88
CA VAL A 185 0.24 17.13 -3.07
C VAL A 185 1.12 18.01 -2.20
N HIS A 186 0.92 19.32 -2.22
CA HIS A 186 1.68 20.26 -1.39
C HIS A 186 1.47 20.02 0.10
N PHE A 187 0.24 19.72 0.53
CA PHE A 187 -0.06 19.32 1.90
C PHE A 187 0.82 18.13 2.33
N TRP A 188 0.85 17.05 1.53
CA TRP A 188 1.67 15.88 1.85
C TRP A 188 3.17 16.10 1.67
N ALA A 189 3.59 17.04 0.82
CA ALA A 189 4.98 17.46 0.75
C ALA A 189 5.43 18.06 2.08
N VAL A 190 4.64 19.01 2.62
CA VAL A 190 4.92 19.67 3.90
C VAL A 190 4.88 18.67 5.06
N ILE A 191 3.86 17.81 5.11
CA ILE A 191 3.75 16.77 6.15
C ILE A 191 4.94 15.80 6.08
N GLY A 192 5.34 15.35 4.90
CA GLY A 192 6.52 14.50 4.71
C GLY A 192 7.80 15.14 5.23
N SER A 193 8.03 16.43 4.89
CA SER A 193 9.17 17.20 5.39
C SER A 193 9.15 17.33 6.92
N LEU A 194 8.00 17.66 7.50
CA LEU A 194 7.84 17.76 8.96
C LEU A 194 7.97 16.41 9.67
N LEU A 195 7.76 15.29 8.98
CA LEU A 195 8.02 13.93 9.47
C LEU A 195 9.46 13.46 9.23
N GLY A 196 10.34 14.30 8.66
CA GLY A 196 11.78 14.05 8.51
C GLY A 196 12.23 13.61 7.13
N VAL A 197 11.33 13.57 6.13
CA VAL A 197 11.72 13.27 4.76
C VAL A 197 12.54 14.43 4.20
N LYS A 198 13.76 14.16 3.73
CA LYS A 198 14.57 15.16 3.04
C LYS A 198 13.94 15.47 1.68
N ASP A 199 14.07 16.73 1.25
CA ASP A 199 13.48 17.21 -0.01
C ASP A 199 13.83 16.34 -1.22
N GLU A 200 15.06 15.81 -1.27
CA GLU A 200 15.54 14.93 -2.35
C GLU A 200 14.89 13.53 -2.39
N PHE A 201 14.15 13.15 -1.35
CA PHE A 201 13.38 11.90 -1.27
C PHE A 201 11.86 12.15 -1.14
N ASN A 202 11.43 13.41 -1.15
CA ASN A 202 10.03 13.78 -0.97
C ASN A 202 9.26 13.61 -2.29
N ILE A 203 8.51 12.51 -2.40
CA ILE A 203 7.73 12.18 -3.61
C ILE A 203 6.64 13.20 -3.96
N CYS A 204 6.27 14.09 -3.02
CA CYS A 204 5.24 15.10 -3.23
C CYS A 204 5.79 16.49 -3.57
N LEU A 205 7.11 16.68 -3.51
CA LEU A 205 7.73 17.98 -3.81
C LEU A 205 7.65 18.38 -5.31
N PRO A 206 7.73 17.45 -6.28
CA PRO A 206 7.55 17.78 -7.70
C PRO A 206 6.13 18.25 -8.05
N LYS A 207 5.95 18.69 -9.30
CA LYS A 207 4.63 19.02 -9.86
C LYS A 207 3.69 17.81 -9.89
N LEU A 208 2.39 18.05 -9.80
CA LEU A 208 1.33 17.02 -9.74
C LEU A 208 1.52 15.87 -10.73
N ALA A 209 1.76 16.15 -12.02
CA ALA A 209 1.97 15.12 -13.03
C ALA A 209 3.13 14.16 -12.74
N VAL A 210 4.23 14.68 -12.15
CA VAL A 210 5.38 13.85 -11.74
C VAL A 210 5.01 12.99 -10.52
N VAL A 211 4.24 13.55 -9.58
CA VAL A 211 3.78 12.84 -8.39
C VAL A 211 2.80 11.73 -8.74
N GLU A 212 1.86 11.97 -9.65
CA GLU A 212 0.96 10.95 -10.20
C GLU A 212 1.75 9.83 -10.88
N MET A 213 2.76 10.18 -11.69
CA MET A 213 3.61 9.21 -12.34
C MET A 213 4.38 8.35 -11.31
N ILE A 214 4.93 8.95 -10.26
CA ILE A 214 5.58 8.22 -9.15
C ILE A 214 4.58 7.27 -8.48
N CYS A 215 3.35 7.72 -8.20
CA CYS A 215 2.32 6.86 -7.62
C CYS A 215 1.97 5.67 -8.51
N GLN A 216 1.88 5.88 -9.82
CA GLN A 216 1.67 4.80 -10.80
C GLN A 216 2.87 3.83 -10.85
N MET A 217 4.09 4.34 -10.69
CA MET A 217 5.30 3.51 -10.60
C MET A 217 5.32 2.68 -9.30
N CYS A 218 4.94 3.26 -8.16
CA CYS A 218 4.76 2.52 -6.92
C CYS A 218 3.76 1.37 -7.10
N ILE A 219 2.61 1.63 -7.73
CA ILE A 219 1.61 0.61 -8.00
C ILE A 219 2.18 -0.51 -8.88
N ARG A 220 2.77 -0.17 -10.04
CA ARG A 220 3.33 -1.17 -10.96
C ARG A 220 4.46 -1.99 -10.34
N TYR A 221 5.49 -1.29 -9.84
CA TYR A 221 6.77 -1.92 -9.55
C TYR A 221 6.86 -2.46 -8.13
N LEU A 222 5.98 -2.04 -7.21
CA LEU A 222 5.96 -2.51 -5.82
C LEU A 222 4.64 -3.18 -5.46
N PHE A 223 3.51 -2.50 -5.60
CA PHE A 223 2.29 -2.93 -4.93
C PHE A 223 1.47 -3.98 -5.68
N ILE A 224 1.42 -3.96 -7.01
CA ILE A 224 0.81 -5.04 -7.80
C ILE A 224 1.45 -6.39 -7.48
N PRO A 225 2.78 -6.55 -7.49
CA PRO A 225 3.37 -7.81 -7.08
C PRO A 225 3.10 -8.11 -5.61
N LEU A 226 3.38 -7.17 -4.69
CA LEU A 226 3.22 -7.40 -3.24
C LEU A 226 1.80 -7.79 -2.82
N LEU A 227 0.77 -7.14 -3.38
CA LEU A 227 -0.63 -7.41 -3.01
C LEU A 227 -1.14 -8.77 -3.50
N GLN A 228 -0.42 -9.44 -4.39
CA GLN A 228 -0.70 -10.82 -4.78
C GLN A 228 -0.08 -11.84 -3.83
N PHE A 229 0.94 -11.45 -3.04
CA PHE A 229 1.54 -12.28 -2.00
C PHE A 229 0.88 -12.04 -0.65
N GLU A 230 0.23 -13.06 -0.10
CA GLU A 230 -0.36 -13.00 1.23
C GLU A 230 0.50 -13.78 2.23
N SER A 231 1.61 -13.18 2.68
CA SER A 231 2.40 -13.82 3.74
C SER A 231 1.57 -14.03 5.01
N PRO A 232 1.85 -15.06 5.83
CA PRO A 232 1.10 -15.29 7.07
C PRO A 232 1.09 -14.08 8.00
N LEU A 233 2.22 -13.37 8.11
CA LEU A 233 2.34 -12.16 8.91
C LEU A 233 1.47 -11.01 8.35
N PHE A 234 1.47 -10.83 7.03
CA PHE A 234 0.60 -9.85 6.38
C PHE A 234 -0.87 -10.15 6.68
N LYS A 235 -1.29 -11.39 6.45
CA LYS A 235 -2.66 -11.85 6.70
C LYS A 235 -3.06 -11.66 8.17
N GLN A 236 -2.19 -12.00 9.11
CA GLN A 236 -2.41 -11.76 10.54
C GLN A 236 -2.65 -10.28 10.83
N MET A 237 -1.76 -9.40 10.38
CA MET A 237 -1.83 -7.98 10.70
C MET A 237 -3.00 -7.28 10.01
N ALA A 238 -3.27 -7.60 8.75
CA ALA A 238 -4.44 -7.09 8.03
C ALA A 238 -5.76 -7.58 8.66
N THR A 239 -5.81 -8.84 9.12
CA THR A 239 -6.97 -9.36 9.87
C THR A 239 -7.15 -8.60 11.20
N ALA A 240 -6.06 -8.38 11.95
CA ALA A 240 -6.09 -7.59 13.18
C ALA A 240 -6.61 -6.16 12.95
N VAL A 241 -6.27 -5.52 11.82
CA VAL A 241 -6.82 -4.21 11.44
C VAL A 241 -8.33 -4.29 11.22
N VAL A 242 -8.78 -5.24 10.40
CA VAL A 242 -10.20 -5.40 10.04
C VAL A 242 -11.05 -5.69 11.27
N GLU A 243 -10.63 -6.65 12.09
CA GLU A 243 -11.34 -7.02 13.31
C GLU A 243 -11.31 -5.90 14.35
N GLY A 244 -10.13 -5.27 14.54
CA GLY A 244 -9.95 -4.17 15.48
C GLY A 244 -10.81 -2.95 15.17
N LEU A 245 -11.02 -2.66 13.88
CA LEU A 245 -11.86 -1.54 13.42
C LEU A 245 -13.31 -1.95 13.09
N GLY A 246 -13.67 -3.22 13.28
CA GLY A 246 -14.96 -3.77 12.87
C GLY A 246 -16.17 -3.08 13.53
N GLU A 247 -16.02 -2.62 14.77
CA GLU A 247 -17.10 -1.89 15.47
C GLU A 247 -17.43 -0.53 14.85
N PHE A 248 -16.48 0.06 14.12
CA PHE A 248 -16.63 1.33 13.41
C PHE A 248 -16.95 1.11 11.93
N THR A 249 -16.49 0.00 11.36
CA THR A 249 -16.56 -0.29 9.93
C THR A 249 -17.20 -1.67 9.65
N PRO A 250 -18.48 -1.88 10.05
CA PRO A 250 -19.09 -3.21 10.19
C PRO A 250 -19.27 -4.02 8.90
N PHE A 251 -19.16 -3.37 7.74
CA PHE A 251 -19.27 -4.01 6.42
C PHE A 251 -17.90 -4.34 5.81
N ASN A 252 -16.96 -4.75 6.65
CA ASN A 252 -15.65 -5.25 6.23
C ASN A 252 -15.37 -6.63 6.80
N SER A 253 -14.79 -7.46 5.97
CA SER A 253 -14.08 -8.69 6.29
C SER A 253 -12.71 -8.61 5.63
N TYR A 254 -11.79 -9.50 6.04
CA TYR A 254 -10.48 -9.60 5.39
C TYR A 254 -10.63 -9.77 3.87
N ASP A 255 -11.43 -10.74 3.43
CA ASP A 255 -11.58 -11.07 2.00
C ASP A 255 -12.23 -9.93 1.19
N SER A 256 -13.29 -9.31 1.72
CA SER A 256 -13.95 -8.18 1.06
C SER A 256 -13.06 -6.93 0.98
N LEU A 257 -12.20 -6.72 1.98
CA LEU A 257 -11.23 -5.62 1.98
C LEU A 257 -10.09 -5.90 1.02
N MET A 258 -9.51 -7.10 1.04
CA MET A 258 -8.45 -7.48 0.10
C MET A 258 -8.92 -7.42 -1.35
N PHE A 259 -10.15 -7.85 -1.63
CA PHE A 259 -10.74 -7.67 -2.95
C PHE A 259 -10.79 -6.19 -3.36
N PHE A 260 -11.24 -5.31 -2.45
CA PHE A 260 -11.31 -3.87 -2.71
C PHE A 260 -9.93 -3.25 -2.91
N VAL A 261 -8.93 -3.65 -2.12
CA VAL A 261 -7.54 -3.17 -2.24
C VAL A 261 -6.94 -3.57 -3.58
N ARG A 262 -7.08 -4.84 -3.99
CA ARG A 262 -6.57 -5.34 -5.28
C ARG A 262 -7.27 -4.71 -6.48
N ARG A 263 -8.59 -4.47 -6.36
CA ARG A 263 -9.35 -3.66 -7.32
C ARG A 263 -8.76 -2.26 -7.47
N VAL A 264 -8.54 -1.56 -6.37
CA VAL A 264 -8.01 -0.18 -6.41
C VAL A 264 -6.59 -0.17 -6.99
N ALA A 265 -5.76 -1.14 -6.64
CA ALA A 265 -4.43 -1.35 -7.23
C ALA A 265 -4.45 -1.70 -8.73
N GLY A 266 -5.62 -2.05 -9.29
CA GLY A 266 -5.77 -2.38 -10.71
C GLY A 266 -5.39 -3.82 -11.07
N ILE A 267 -5.26 -4.73 -10.09
CA ILE A 267 -4.88 -6.12 -10.37
C ILE A 267 -5.97 -6.79 -11.24
N PRO A 268 -5.61 -7.51 -12.31
CA PRO A 268 -6.56 -8.20 -13.16
C PRO A 268 -7.41 -9.22 -12.41
N GLY A 269 -8.68 -9.30 -12.77
CA GLY A 269 -9.68 -10.18 -12.15
C GLY A 269 -10.53 -9.52 -11.06
N TYR A 270 -10.23 -8.26 -10.71
CA TYR A 270 -10.91 -7.48 -9.67
C TYR A 270 -11.80 -6.34 -10.23
N GLN A 271 -12.00 -6.28 -11.56
CA GLN A 271 -12.71 -5.23 -12.31
C GLN A 271 -14.24 -5.43 -12.31
N PHE A 272 -14.89 -5.23 -11.17
CA PHE A 272 -16.37 -5.24 -11.07
C PHE A 272 -17.00 -3.86 -11.34
N ASN A 273 -17.85 -3.66 -12.35
CA ASN A 273 -18.51 -2.35 -12.58
C ASN A 273 -17.51 -1.16 -12.57
N VAL A 274 -16.45 -1.25 -13.37
CA VAL A 274 -15.45 -0.18 -13.54
C VAL A 274 -15.53 0.40 -14.95
N ASP A 275 -15.05 1.62 -15.08
CA ASP A 275 -14.75 2.20 -16.38
C ASP A 275 -13.44 1.60 -16.91
N MET A 276 -13.55 0.68 -17.88
CA MET A 276 -12.41 -0.06 -18.43
C MET A 276 -11.39 0.85 -19.13
N GLU A 277 -11.78 2.04 -19.58
CA GLU A 277 -10.84 3.02 -20.16
C GLU A 277 -9.89 3.58 -19.10
N LYS A 278 -10.31 3.56 -17.82
CA LYS A 278 -9.51 4.01 -16.68
C LYS A 278 -8.70 2.90 -16.02
N GLU A 279 -8.89 1.65 -16.44
CA GLU A 279 -8.08 0.50 -16.00
C GLU A 279 -6.78 0.43 -16.80
N THR A 280 -5.85 1.33 -16.48
CA THR A 280 -4.54 1.42 -17.13
C THR A 280 -3.43 0.88 -16.24
N LEU A 281 -2.36 0.41 -16.86
CA LEU A 281 -1.13 0.00 -16.21
C LEU A 281 -0.04 1.00 -16.57
N CYS A 282 0.75 1.46 -15.59
CA CYS A 282 1.96 2.22 -15.88
C CYS A 282 2.79 1.46 -16.93
N ARG A 283 3.15 2.09 -18.04
CA ARG A 283 3.99 1.40 -19.04
C ARG A 283 5.39 1.13 -18.48
N ARG A 284 6.13 0.25 -19.17
CA ARG A 284 7.54 0.00 -18.85
C ARG A 284 8.39 1.27 -19.06
N ILE A 285 9.11 1.67 -18.03
CA ILE A 285 10.05 2.82 -18.05
C ILE A 285 11.48 2.47 -17.61
N TYR A 286 11.67 1.30 -16.99
CA TYR A 286 12.97 0.74 -16.61
C TYR A 286 13.37 -0.40 -17.55
N THR A 287 14.67 -0.53 -17.80
CA THR A 287 15.25 -1.73 -18.41
C THR A 287 15.41 -2.82 -17.35
N LEU A 288 15.55 -4.08 -17.79
CA LEU A 288 15.85 -5.19 -16.89
C LEU A 288 17.15 -4.99 -16.10
N GLU A 289 18.16 -4.35 -16.69
CA GLU A 289 19.43 -4.04 -16.02
C GLU A 289 19.22 -3.07 -14.84
N GLU A 290 18.49 -1.97 -15.06
CA GLU A 290 18.18 -1.00 -14.00
C GLU A 290 17.37 -1.65 -12.86
N LEU A 291 16.44 -2.54 -13.20
CA LEU A 291 15.63 -3.26 -12.20
C LEU A 291 16.46 -4.30 -11.42
N ASN A 292 17.41 -4.96 -12.07
CA ASN A 292 18.35 -5.84 -11.38
C ASN A 292 19.24 -5.05 -10.40
N ASP A 293 19.61 -3.81 -10.73
CA ASP A 293 20.33 -2.95 -9.78
C ASP A 293 19.48 -2.56 -8.57
N PHE A 294 18.16 -2.44 -8.73
CA PHE A 294 17.25 -2.25 -7.59
C PHE A 294 17.25 -3.48 -6.69
N LYS A 295 17.13 -4.68 -7.27
CA LYS A 295 17.15 -5.95 -6.52
C LYS A 295 18.41 -6.13 -5.69
N LYS A 296 19.58 -5.75 -6.21
CA LYS A 296 20.86 -5.79 -5.47
C LYS A 296 20.82 -5.00 -4.16
N GLN A 297 19.94 -4.01 -4.02
CA GLN A 297 19.81 -3.23 -2.78
C GLN A 297 19.13 -4.02 -1.65
N PHE A 298 18.46 -5.12 -1.97
CA PHE A 298 17.63 -5.91 -1.05
C PHE A 298 18.18 -7.33 -0.79
N GLY A 299 19.17 -7.80 -1.57
CA GLY A 299 19.66 -9.18 -1.51
C GLY A 299 20.33 -9.61 -0.19
N ASP A 300 20.78 -8.66 0.63
CA ASP A 300 21.42 -8.93 1.94
C ASP A 300 20.51 -8.60 3.14
N VAL A 301 19.21 -8.38 2.92
CA VAL A 301 18.28 -7.97 3.98
C VAL A 301 17.31 -9.12 4.28
N ASP A 302 17.40 -9.68 5.49
CA ASP A 302 16.51 -10.76 5.94
C ASP A 302 15.03 -10.38 5.77
N GLY A 303 14.25 -11.29 5.19
CA GLY A 303 12.84 -11.08 4.94
C GLY A 303 12.53 -10.31 3.66
N TYR A 304 13.48 -10.14 2.74
CA TYR A 304 13.30 -9.55 1.40
C TYR A 304 13.46 -10.55 0.24
N GLU A 305 13.46 -11.86 0.52
CA GLU A 305 13.70 -12.93 -0.46
C GLU A 305 12.64 -12.95 -1.58
N TYR A 306 11.43 -12.43 -1.30
CA TYR A 306 10.39 -12.24 -2.32
C TYR A 306 10.70 -11.06 -3.25
N ILE A 307 11.49 -10.05 -2.87
CA ILE A 307 11.84 -8.94 -3.79
C ILE A 307 12.66 -9.44 -4.97
N GLU A 308 13.64 -10.31 -4.73
CA GLU A 308 14.45 -10.88 -5.80
C GLU A 308 13.60 -11.62 -6.83
N ASN A 309 12.56 -12.30 -6.34
CA ASN A 309 11.76 -13.26 -7.08
C ASN A 309 10.41 -12.72 -7.58
N ALA A 310 9.93 -11.58 -7.08
CA ALA A 310 8.58 -11.10 -7.39
C ALA A 310 8.45 -9.62 -7.73
N ILE A 311 9.43 -8.80 -7.38
CA ILE A 311 9.33 -7.32 -7.47
C ILE A 311 10.44 -6.81 -8.39
N PHE A 312 10.27 -5.61 -8.92
CA PHE A 312 11.20 -5.02 -9.89
C PHE A 312 11.46 -5.96 -11.08
N ASP A 313 10.38 -6.40 -11.73
CA ASP A 313 10.46 -7.15 -12.97
C ASP A 313 10.05 -6.27 -14.15
N GLU A 314 10.63 -6.55 -15.32
CA GLU A 314 10.34 -5.81 -16.54
C GLU A 314 8.89 -6.05 -16.96
N LYS A 315 8.48 -7.31 -16.84
CA LYS A 315 7.14 -7.82 -17.15
C LYS A 315 6.30 -7.91 -15.88
N VAL A 316 5.00 -7.70 -16.01
CA VAL A 316 4.10 -7.86 -14.86
C VAL A 316 3.72 -9.33 -14.74
N MET A 317 3.79 -9.86 -13.53
CA MET A 317 3.44 -11.25 -13.25
C MET A 317 2.08 -11.29 -12.53
N LEU A 318 1.20 -12.17 -12.99
CA LEU A 318 -0.01 -12.55 -12.27
C LEU A 318 0.19 -13.89 -11.59
N TYR A 319 -0.16 -13.94 -10.31
CA TYR A 319 -0.03 -15.11 -9.47
C TYR A 319 -1.40 -15.69 -9.17
N ASN A 320 -1.61 -16.96 -9.54
CA ASN A 320 -2.83 -17.70 -9.25
C ASN A 320 -2.47 -18.99 -8.51
N VAL A 321 -3.11 -19.19 -7.35
CA VAL A 321 -3.02 -20.47 -6.63
C VAL A 321 -4.17 -21.36 -7.10
N GLU A 322 -3.84 -22.53 -7.62
CA GLU A 322 -4.80 -23.52 -8.08
C GLU A 322 -4.77 -24.77 -7.19
N GLN A 323 -5.94 -25.40 -7.00
CA GLN A 323 -6.05 -26.69 -6.33
C GLN A 323 -5.79 -27.80 -7.33
N ILE A 324 -4.90 -28.74 -7.00
CA ILE A 324 -4.58 -29.88 -7.85
C ILE A 324 -5.51 -31.04 -7.47
N SER A 325 -6.29 -31.52 -8.45
CA SER A 325 -7.16 -32.70 -8.30
C SER A 325 -6.43 -34.03 -8.55
N ASP A 326 -5.43 -34.03 -9.44
CA ASP A 326 -4.73 -35.25 -9.88
C ASP A 326 -3.40 -35.42 -9.14
N ILE A 327 -3.52 -35.75 -7.86
CA ILE A 327 -2.38 -35.97 -6.98
C ILE A 327 -1.83 -37.39 -7.21
N LYS A 328 -0.62 -37.51 -7.78
CA LYS A 328 0.10 -38.79 -7.83
C LYS A 328 0.79 -39.05 -6.49
N VAL A 329 0.43 -40.16 -5.87
CA VAL A 329 1.09 -40.66 -4.66
C VAL A 329 2.47 -41.18 -5.06
N ASN A 330 3.51 -40.74 -4.37
CA ASN A 330 4.86 -41.27 -4.58
C ASN A 330 4.94 -42.70 -3.98
N GLU A 331 4.58 -43.70 -4.77
CA GLU A 331 4.58 -45.12 -4.38
C GLU A 331 5.97 -45.62 -3.95
N THR A 332 7.05 -45.00 -4.45
CA THR A 332 8.44 -45.35 -4.13
C THR A 332 8.81 -45.00 -2.70
N THR A 333 8.19 -43.97 -2.11
CA THR A 333 8.40 -43.58 -0.71
C THR A 333 7.59 -44.46 0.25
N VAL A 334 6.43 -44.94 -0.20
CA VAL A 334 5.57 -45.89 0.55
C VAL A 334 6.21 -47.28 0.61
N ALA A 335 6.91 -47.71 -0.44
CA ALA A 335 7.51 -49.05 -0.54
C ALA A 335 8.70 -49.29 0.42
N ASN A 336 9.38 -48.24 0.89
CA ASN A 336 10.62 -48.38 1.65
C ASN A 336 10.44 -48.33 3.18
N GLY A 337 9.22 -48.09 3.68
CA GLY A 337 8.91 -48.06 5.12
C GLY A 337 9.67 -47.02 5.95
N THR A 338 10.41 -46.11 5.29
CA THR A 338 11.31 -45.13 5.92
C THR A 338 10.62 -43.83 6.32
N VAL A 339 9.38 -43.59 5.89
CA VAL A 339 8.67 -42.34 6.15
C VAL A 339 7.21 -42.61 6.54
N THR A 340 6.76 -42.00 7.63
CA THR A 340 5.34 -42.02 8.06
C THR A 340 4.59 -40.86 7.41
N GLY A 341 4.09 -41.04 6.18
CA GLY A 341 3.26 -40.04 5.50
C GLY A 341 3.07 -40.31 4.00
N VAL A 342 1.92 -39.90 3.45
CA VAL A 342 1.66 -39.88 2.00
C VAL A 342 2.23 -38.58 1.44
N TYR A 343 3.26 -38.69 0.59
CA TYR A 343 3.85 -37.53 -0.08
C TYR A 343 3.41 -37.51 -1.54
N ASN A 344 2.92 -36.34 -1.95
CA ASN A 344 2.43 -36.10 -3.29
C ASN A 344 3.57 -35.60 -4.17
N GLU A 345 3.73 -36.19 -5.36
CA GLU A 345 4.69 -35.68 -6.34
C GLU A 345 4.04 -34.52 -7.11
N LEU A 346 4.44 -33.29 -6.79
CA LEU A 346 4.13 -32.12 -7.62
C LEU A 346 5.03 -32.19 -8.88
N ASN A 347 4.49 -31.85 -10.05
CA ASN A 347 5.29 -31.75 -11.28
C ASN A 347 6.40 -30.71 -11.08
N GLU A 348 7.63 -31.16 -10.79
CA GLU A 348 8.79 -30.27 -10.71
C GLU A 348 9.16 -29.82 -12.13
N ASP A 349 8.73 -28.61 -12.51
CA ASP A 349 9.11 -27.99 -13.79
C ASP A 349 10.54 -27.41 -13.80
N GLY A 350 11.27 -27.54 -12.68
CA GLY A 350 12.64 -27.05 -12.51
C GLY A 350 12.76 -25.53 -12.35
N ASN A 351 11.65 -24.78 -12.27
CA ASN A 351 11.66 -23.34 -12.13
C ASN A 351 11.96 -22.90 -10.70
N ARG A 352 13.23 -22.56 -10.42
CA ARG A 352 13.68 -22.08 -9.09
C ARG A 352 12.90 -20.87 -8.56
N LYS A 353 12.49 -19.95 -9.45
CA LYS A 353 11.69 -18.75 -9.08
C LYS A 353 10.32 -19.18 -8.56
N LYS A 354 9.66 -20.12 -9.26
CA LYS A 354 8.35 -20.64 -8.84
C LYS A 354 8.44 -21.35 -7.49
N LYS A 355 9.40 -22.26 -7.31
CA LYS A 355 9.60 -23.01 -6.05
C LYS A 355 9.83 -22.06 -4.86
N ALA A 356 10.68 -21.05 -5.02
CA ALA A 356 10.91 -20.04 -3.99
C ALA A 356 9.63 -19.28 -3.61
N LEU A 357 8.79 -18.93 -4.59
CA LEU A 357 7.52 -18.24 -4.33
C LEU A 357 6.48 -19.16 -3.67
N GLU A 358 6.44 -20.44 -4.04
CA GLU A 358 5.56 -21.44 -3.41
C GLU A 358 5.92 -21.66 -1.93
N ASP A 359 7.22 -21.75 -1.62
CA ASP A 359 7.73 -21.86 -0.25
C ASP A 359 7.35 -20.62 0.58
N LEU A 360 7.53 -19.42 0.01
CA LEU A 360 7.16 -18.15 0.65
C LEU A 360 5.66 -18.01 0.90
N LEU A 361 4.83 -18.51 -0.01
CA LEU A 361 3.37 -18.54 0.13
C LEU A 361 2.89 -19.63 1.09
N GLN A 362 3.77 -20.54 1.50
CA GLN A 362 3.43 -21.71 2.33
C GLN A 362 2.27 -22.51 1.74
N LEU A 363 2.31 -22.74 0.42
CA LEU A 363 1.27 -23.48 -0.27
C LEU A 363 1.14 -24.90 0.28
N LYS A 364 -0.09 -25.41 0.34
CA LYS A 364 -0.35 -26.77 0.78
C LYS A 364 0.12 -27.77 -0.28
N HIS A 365 0.33 -29.01 0.15
CA HIS A 365 0.66 -30.17 -0.71
C HIS A 365 -0.30 -30.45 -1.88
N ASN A 366 -1.46 -29.80 -1.93
CA ASN A 366 -2.47 -29.93 -3.00
C ASN A 366 -2.73 -28.59 -3.72
N GLU A 367 -1.84 -27.62 -3.53
CA GLU A 367 -1.87 -26.30 -4.16
C GLU A 367 -0.65 -26.13 -5.05
N GLN A 368 -0.81 -25.42 -6.17
CA GLN A 368 0.31 -25.00 -7.03
C GLN A 368 0.21 -23.53 -7.41
N LEU A 369 1.35 -22.89 -7.61
CA LEU A 369 1.42 -21.53 -8.13
C LEU A 369 1.49 -21.54 -9.66
N VAL A 370 0.51 -20.91 -10.29
CA VAL A 370 0.52 -20.60 -11.73
C VAL A 370 0.94 -19.14 -11.90
N ILE A 371 2.06 -18.93 -12.60
CA ILE A 371 2.61 -17.61 -12.89
C ILE A 371 2.31 -17.28 -14.35
N THR A 372 1.48 -16.25 -14.59
CA THR A 372 1.23 -15.72 -15.93
C THR A 372 2.06 -14.46 -16.13
N THR A 373 2.90 -14.45 -17.16
CA THR A 373 3.72 -13.30 -17.52
C THR A 373 2.96 -12.42 -18.51
N ILE A 374 2.88 -11.11 -18.24
CA ILE A 374 2.25 -10.13 -19.12
C ILE A 374 3.34 -9.32 -19.82
N GLU A 375 3.37 -9.41 -21.14
CA GLU A 375 4.35 -8.79 -22.05
C GLU A 375 4.16 -7.27 -22.15
N ASP A 376 2.92 -6.80 -22.33
CA ASP A 376 2.64 -5.38 -22.55
C ASP A 376 1.24 -4.92 -22.07
N GLU A 377 0.93 -3.64 -22.29
CA GLU A 377 -0.34 -3.03 -21.90
C GLU A 377 -1.54 -3.58 -22.69
N SER A 378 -1.33 -4.01 -23.94
CA SER A 378 -2.41 -4.60 -24.75
C SER A 378 -2.80 -5.97 -24.20
N GLU A 379 -1.81 -6.77 -23.83
CA GLU A 379 -2.03 -8.05 -23.17
C GLU A 379 -2.64 -7.86 -21.78
N TRP A 380 -2.18 -6.86 -21.00
CA TRP A 380 -2.76 -6.51 -19.70
C TRP A 380 -4.29 -6.34 -19.77
N LYS A 381 -4.77 -5.60 -20.78
CA LYS A 381 -6.22 -5.35 -20.96
C LYS A 381 -7.01 -6.63 -21.22
N SER A 382 -6.39 -7.64 -21.83
CA SER A 382 -7.04 -8.94 -22.08
C SER A 382 -7.31 -9.75 -20.80
N TYR A 383 -6.54 -9.49 -19.73
CA TYR A 383 -6.71 -10.15 -18.44
C TYR A 383 -7.69 -9.45 -17.50
N LEU A 384 -8.13 -8.23 -17.81
CA LEU A 384 -9.07 -7.48 -16.97
C LEU A 384 -10.46 -8.12 -17.01
N ASN A 385 -10.99 -8.51 -15.85
CA ASN A 385 -12.31 -9.12 -15.69
C ASN A 385 -12.75 -9.10 -14.22
N ASP A 386 -13.89 -9.70 -13.90
CA ASP A 386 -14.43 -9.80 -12.53
C ASP A 386 -14.38 -11.22 -11.94
N SER A 387 -13.60 -12.13 -12.53
CA SER A 387 -13.60 -13.56 -12.18
C SER A 387 -13.33 -13.82 -10.69
N LYS A 388 -12.47 -13.03 -10.05
CA LYS A 388 -12.13 -13.18 -8.63
C LYS A 388 -13.32 -12.87 -7.72
N LEU A 389 -14.31 -12.11 -8.17
CA LEU A 389 -15.49 -11.78 -7.36
C LEU A 389 -16.32 -13.03 -7.05
N LYS A 390 -16.36 -13.99 -7.98
CA LYS A 390 -17.10 -15.25 -7.84
C LYS A 390 -16.45 -16.18 -6.81
N GLN A 391 -15.19 -15.96 -6.46
CA GLN A 391 -14.46 -16.74 -5.46
C GLN A 391 -14.77 -16.27 -4.02
N LEU A 392 -15.34 -15.07 -3.86
CA LEU A 392 -15.77 -14.56 -2.56
C LEU A 392 -17.05 -15.24 -2.08
N SER A 393 -17.18 -15.39 -0.77
CA SER A 393 -18.44 -15.81 -0.14
C SER A 393 -19.58 -14.82 -0.47
N SER A 394 -20.84 -15.28 -0.42
CA SER A 394 -22.00 -14.41 -0.64
C SER A 394 -22.06 -13.23 0.34
N LYS A 395 -21.52 -13.38 1.55
CA LYS A 395 -21.39 -12.29 2.53
C LYS A 395 -20.38 -11.25 2.04
N ASP A 396 -19.20 -11.68 1.63
CA ASP A 396 -18.11 -10.78 1.23
C ASP A 396 -18.42 -10.07 -0.08
N GLN A 397 -19.10 -10.73 -1.02
CA GLN A 397 -19.63 -10.08 -2.21
C GLN A 397 -20.61 -8.95 -1.86
N ARG A 398 -21.49 -9.14 -0.87
CA ARG A 398 -22.41 -8.10 -0.42
C ARG A 398 -21.68 -6.93 0.24
N TYR A 399 -20.70 -7.21 1.09
CA TYR A 399 -19.88 -6.19 1.75
C TYR A 399 -19.11 -5.35 0.73
N PHE A 400 -18.44 -6.00 -0.22
CA PHE A 400 -17.73 -5.35 -1.31
C PHE A 400 -18.67 -4.50 -2.19
N LYS A 401 -19.78 -5.07 -2.69
CA LYS A 401 -20.75 -4.35 -3.52
C LYS A 401 -21.41 -3.18 -2.79
N PHE A 402 -21.63 -3.31 -1.47
CA PHE A 402 -22.10 -2.20 -0.66
C PHE A 402 -21.08 -1.07 -0.60
N LYS A 403 -19.79 -1.38 -0.40
CA LYS A 403 -18.71 -0.40 -0.42
C LYS A 403 -18.60 0.33 -1.76
N CYS A 404 -18.68 -0.37 -2.90
CA CYS A 404 -18.69 0.26 -4.22
C CYS A 404 -19.85 1.26 -4.36
N ARG A 405 -21.07 0.87 -3.95
CA ARG A 405 -22.24 1.76 -3.99
C ARG A 405 -22.08 2.99 -3.10
N LEU A 406 -21.44 2.87 -1.93
CA LEU A 406 -21.12 4.02 -1.09
C LEU A 406 -20.14 4.97 -1.79
N SER A 407 -19.06 4.45 -2.39
CA SER A 407 -18.12 5.28 -3.14
C SER A 407 -18.77 5.97 -4.35
N GLU A 408 -19.62 5.27 -5.10
CA GLU A 408 -20.37 5.87 -6.22
C GLU A 408 -21.37 6.94 -5.74
N SER A 409 -22.01 6.75 -4.59
CA SER A 409 -23.01 7.71 -4.10
C SER A 409 -22.41 9.06 -3.69
N CYS A 410 -21.11 9.13 -3.40
CA CYS A 410 -20.38 10.38 -3.14
C CYS A 410 -20.43 11.39 -4.29
N TYR A 411 -20.67 10.96 -5.53
CA TYR A 411 -20.83 11.88 -6.66
C TYR A 411 -22.19 12.58 -6.70
N SER A 412 -23.17 12.10 -5.92
CA SER A 412 -24.46 12.76 -5.73
C SER A 412 -24.47 13.62 -4.47
N LYS A 413 -25.19 14.75 -4.46
CA LYS A 413 -25.30 15.62 -3.28
C LYS A 413 -25.86 14.87 -2.06
N ILE A 414 -26.91 14.08 -2.26
CA ILE A 414 -27.60 13.33 -1.19
C ILE A 414 -26.72 12.20 -0.69
N GLY A 415 -26.14 11.39 -1.59
CA GLY A 415 -25.27 10.28 -1.20
C GLY A 415 -24.02 10.77 -0.45
N ASN A 416 -23.40 11.85 -0.92
CA ASN A 416 -22.29 12.49 -0.21
C ASN A 416 -22.67 12.93 1.21
N PHE A 417 -23.80 13.63 1.37
CA PHE A 417 -24.29 14.05 2.68
C PHE A 417 -24.52 12.87 3.65
N ILE A 418 -25.12 11.78 3.16
CA ILE A 418 -25.36 10.57 3.95
C ILE A 418 -24.02 9.95 4.38
N ASN A 419 -23.09 9.76 3.45
CA ASN A 419 -21.78 9.16 3.72
C ASN A 419 -20.98 10.00 4.71
N GLU A 420 -21.00 11.34 4.57
CA GLU A 420 -20.35 12.26 5.50
C GLU A 420 -20.97 12.21 6.92
N THR A 421 -22.29 12.05 7.01
CA THR A 421 -22.98 11.90 8.29
C THR A 421 -22.57 10.59 8.99
N VAL A 422 -22.57 9.47 8.24
CA VAL A 422 -22.14 8.17 8.76
C VAL A 422 -20.68 8.22 9.20
N LEU A 423 -19.79 8.79 8.38
CA LEU A 423 -18.39 8.97 8.73
C LEU A 423 -18.22 9.82 9.99
N SER A 424 -18.96 10.92 10.12
CA SER A 424 -18.90 11.78 11.31
C SER A 424 -19.28 11.03 12.58
N LEU A 425 -20.30 10.17 12.52
CA LEU A 425 -20.68 9.30 13.63
C LEU A 425 -19.58 8.28 13.96
N MET A 426 -18.97 7.67 12.95
CA MET A 426 -17.84 6.75 13.13
C MET A 426 -16.65 7.45 13.81
N LEU A 427 -16.27 8.62 13.33
CA LEU A 427 -15.17 9.42 13.88
C LEU A 427 -15.46 9.89 15.31
N TYR A 428 -16.71 10.27 15.60
CA TYR A 428 -17.13 10.57 16.97
C TYR A 428 -16.95 9.37 17.91
N ARG A 429 -17.37 8.17 17.49
CA ARG A 429 -17.17 6.94 18.27
C ARG A 429 -15.68 6.62 18.46
N MET A 430 -14.85 6.81 17.42
CA MET A 430 -13.39 6.62 17.52
C MET A 430 -12.77 7.59 18.52
N ARG A 431 -13.15 8.87 18.51
CA ARG A 431 -12.69 9.88 19.50
C ARG A 431 -13.05 9.45 20.91
N LYS A 432 -14.27 8.96 21.14
CA LYS A 432 -14.72 8.46 22.46
C LYS A 432 -13.94 7.23 22.92
N ALA A 433 -13.58 6.34 21.99
CA ALA A 433 -12.84 5.12 22.29
C ALA A 433 -11.31 5.31 22.44
N HIS A 434 -10.80 6.50 22.12
CA HIS A 434 -9.38 6.87 22.27
C HIS A 434 -9.04 7.45 23.65
N VAL A 435 -10.03 8.08 24.29
CA VAL A 435 -9.99 8.50 25.70
C VAL A 435 -10.03 7.26 26.58
#